data_AF-A0A3C0B435-F1
#
_entry.id   AF-A0A3C0B435-F1
#
_cell.length_a   1.000
_cell.length_b   1.000
_cell.length_c   1.000
_cell.angle_alpha   90.00
_cell.angle_beta   90.00
_cell.angle_gamma   90.00
#
_symmetry.space_group_name_H-M   'P 1'
#
loop_
_entity.id
_entity.type
_entity.pdbx_description
1 polymer ?
#
loop_
_entity_poly.entity_id
_entity_poly.type
_entity_poly.pdbx_seq_one_letter_code
_entity_poly.pdbx_strand_id
1 'polypeptide(L)'
;KMNFLMSPMLVVAFAIAGRVDIDLVNEPISFDSNQEPVFLKEIWPSDDEINEILSKVLAPGDFAKNYGEIFHGNEIWRNLEVPSGKLYDWDDSSTYIKEIPFFHDISERPAPMQDIKNARALLMLGDSVTTDHISPAG
;
A
#
# COMPACT_ATOMS: atom_id res chain seq x y z
N LYS A 1 11.44 2.99 -17.11
CA LYS A 1 10.15 2.71 -16.43
C LYS A 1 9.78 3.96 -15.65
N MET A 2 8.56 4.47 -15.83
CA MET A 2 8.07 5.69 -15.18
C MET A 2 6.78 5.35 -14.45
N ASN A 3 6.59 5.95 -13.27
CA ASN A 3 5.36 5.84 -12.50
C ASN A 3 4.83 7.26 -12.28
N PHE A 4 3.52 7.43 -12.42
CA PHE A 4 2.86 8.73 -12.26
C PHE A 4 1.74 8.60 -11.23
N LEU A 5 1.67 9.57 -10.31
CA LEU A 5 0.56 9.70 -9.38
C LEU A 5 -0.54 10.50 -10.06
N MET A 6 -1.75 9.96 -10.10
CA MET A 6 -2.90 10.53 -10.78
C MET A 6 -4.17 10.27 -9.98
N SER A 7 -5.23 11.03 -10.25
CA SER A 7 -6.55 10.74 -9.68
C SER A 7 -7.07 9.39 -10.18
N PRO A 8 -7.96 8.70 -9.44
CA PRO A 8 -8.51 7.42 -9.88
C PRO A 8 -9.14 7.46 -11.28
N MET A 9 -9.84 8.55 -11.63
CA MET A 9 -10.45 8.72 -12.95
C MET A 9 -9.40 8.82 -14.07
N LEU A 10 -8.27 9.49 -13.82
CA LEU A 10 -7.17 9.55 -14.78
C LEU A 10 -6.48 8.18 -14.93
N VAL A 11 -6.37 7.39 -13.86
CA VAL A 11 -5.84 6.02 -13.96
C VAL A 11 -6.69 5.20 -14.94
N VAL A 12 -8.01 5.30 -14.87
CA VAL A 12 -8.93 4.64 -15.81
C VAL A 12 -8.78 5.19 -17.23
N ALA A 13 -8.74 6.52 -17.40
CA ALA A 13 -8.59 7.15 -18.70
C ALA A 13 -7.30 6.70 -19.43
N PHE A 14 -6.16 6.72 -18.74
CA PHE A 14 -4.89 6.26 -19.31
C PHE A 14 -4.84 4.75 -19.53
N ALA A 15 -5.56 3.96 -18.72
CA ALA A 15 -5.70 2.52 -18.96
C ALA A 15 -6.50 2.23 -20.25
N ILE A 16 -7.55 3.00 -20.52
CA ILE A 16 -8.33 2.91 -21.77
C ILE A 16 -7.47 3.33 -22.97
N ALA A 17 -6.77 4.46 -22.86
CA ALA A 17 -5.89 4.96 -23.91
C ALA A 17 -4.69 4.04 -24.18
N GLY A 18 -4.24 3.28 -23.18
CA GLY A 18 -3.13 2.33 -23.29
C GLY A 18 -1.74 2.96 -23.44
N ARG A 19 -1.65 4.29 -23.36
CA ARG A 19 -0.41 5.08 -23.50
C ARG A 19 -0.50 6.37 -22.68
N VAL A 20 0.63 6.89 -22.23
CA VAL A 20 0.70 8.08 -21.36
C VAL A 20 1.01 9.39 -22.11
N ASP A 21 1.47 9.29 -23.35
CA ASP A 21 1.85 10.41 -24.22
C ASP A 21 0.71 10.89 -25.13
N ILE A 22 -0.54 10.55 -24.79
CA ILE A 22 -1.75 11.00 -25.47
C ILE A 22 -2.12 12.44 -25.09
N ASP A 23 -2.52 13.25 -26.06
CA ASP A 23 -3.19 14.52 -25.82
C ASP A 23 -4.68 14.27 -25.52
N LEU A 24 -5.02 14.13 -24.23
CA LEU A 24 -6.39 13.88 -23.76
C LEU A 24 -7.42 14.96 -24.15
N VAL A 25 -6.96 16.13 -24.61
CA VAL A 25 -7.85 17.22 -25.03
C VAL A 25 -8.24 17.08 -26.50
N ASN A 26 -7.28 16.71 -27.36
CA ASN A 26 -7.41 16.76 -28.81
C ASN A 26 -7.41 15.39 -29.50
N GLU A 27 -7.02 14.32 -28.81
CA GLU A 27 -7.03 12.95 -29.33
C GLU A 27 -8.18 12.13 -28.70
N PRO A 28 -8.83 11.23 -29.46
CA PRO A 28 -9.78 10.29 -28.90
C PRO A 28 -9.06 9.28 -28.00
N ILE A 29 -9.66 8.98 -26.85
CA ILE A 29 -9.15 7.99 -25.90
C ILE A 29 -9.46 6.55 -26.34
N SER A 30 -10.49 6.36 -27.16
CA SER A 30 -10.88 5.07 -27.73
C SER A 30 -11.87 5.27 -28.89
N PHE A 31 -12.35 4.17 -29.45
CA PHE A 31 -13.42 4.13 -30.43
C PHE A 31 -14.57 3.28 -29.91
N ASP A 32 -15.80 3.70 -30.19
CA ASP A 32 -16.99 2.93 -29.82
C ASP A 32 -17.19 1.69 -30.71
N SER A 33 -18.27 0.93 -30.50
CA SER A 33 -18.59 -0.25 -31.31
C SER A 33 -18.87 0.05 -32.79
N ASN A 34 -19.16 1.30 -33.13
CA ASN A 34 -19.42 1.77 -34.50
C ASN A 34 -18.17 2.35 -35.15
N GLN A 35 -17.03 2.36 -34.45
CA GLN A 35 -15.77 3.03 -34.82
C GLN A 35 -15.83 4.56 -34.81
N GLU A 36 -16.75 5.14 -34.04
CA GLU A 36 -16.79 6.58 -33.81
C GLU A 36 -15.77 6.97 -32.70
N PRO A 37 -15.04 8.08 -32.86
CA PRO A 37 -14.04 8.52 -31.90
C PRO A 37 -14.69 8.97 -30.60
N VAL A 38 -14.20 8.47 -29.47
CA VAL A 38 -14.64 8.87 -28.13
C VAL A 38 -13.52 9.66 -27.45
N PHE A 39 -13.83 10.89 -27.05
CA PHE A 39 -12.93 11.79 -26.34
C PHE A 39 -13.16 11.75 -24.83
N LEU A 40 -12.12 12.10 -24.06
CA LEU A 40 -12.20 12.08 -22.60
C LEU A 40 -13.36 12.92 -22.07
N LYS A 41 -13.56 14.12 -22.63
CA LYS A 41 -14.63 15.05 -22.23
C LYS A 41 -16.05 14.47 -22.37
N GLU A 42 -16.25 13.46 -23.20
CA GLU A 42 -17.57 12.85 -23.43
C GLU A 42 -17.92 11.82 -22.37
N ILE A 43 -16.91 11.26 -21.70
CA ILE A 43 -17.10 10.25 -20.65
C ILE A 43 -16.68 10.74 -19.26
N TRP A 44 -16.16 11.97 -19.18
CA TRP A 44 -15.71 12.54 -17.91
C TRP A 44 -16.94 13.00 -17.11
N PRO A 45 -17.18 12.41 -15.92
CA PRO A 45 -18.33 12.78 -15.11
C PRO A 45 -18.18 14.19 -14.57
N SER A 46 -19.28 14.92 -14.51
CA SER A 46 -19.37 16.20 -13.80
C SER A 46 -19.40 16.00 -12.29
N ASP A 47 -19.04 17.05 -11.55
CA ASP A 47 -19.15 17.04 -10.08
C ASP A 47 -20.60 16.82 -9.61
N ASP A 48 -21.59 17.35 -10.35
CA ASP A 48 -23.00 17.17 -10.04
C ASP A 48 -23.45 15.71 -10.20
N GLU A 49 -23.04 15.03 -11.27
CA GLU A 49 -23.32 13.60 -11.48
C GLU A 49 -22.67 12.73 -10.39
N ILE A 50 -21.42 13.05 -10.01
CA ILE A 50 -20.72 12.36 -8.92
C ILE A 50 -21.48 12.54 -7.61
N ASN A 51 -21.83 13.78 -7.26
CA ASN A 51 -22.53 14.10 -6.00
C ASN A 51 -23.93 13.48 -5.95
N GLU A 52 -24.65 13.46 -7.07
CA GLU A 52 -25.96 12.82 -7.17
C GLU A 52 -25.86 11.33 -6.84
N ILE A 53 -24.89 10.62 -7.43
CA ILE A 53 -24.70 9.18 -7.14
C ILE A 53 -24.24 8.98 -5.69
N LEU A 54 -23.29 9.77 -5.19
CA LEU A 54 -22.82 9.68 -3.80
C LEU A 54 -23.98 9.79 -2.80
N SER A 55 -24.91 10.72 -3.03
CA SER A 55 -26.09 10.90 -2.17
C SER A 55 -27.05 9.70 -2.17
N LYS A 56 -27.04 8.89 -3.24
CA LYS A 56 -27.90 7.69 -3.39
C LYS A 56 -27.26 6.43 -2.81
N VAL A 57 -25.93 6.35 -2.83
CA VAL A 57 -25.19 5.12 -2.49
C VAL A 57 -24.49 5.15 -1.14
N LEU A 58 -24.36 6.32 -0.50
CA LEU A 58 -23.75 6.45 0.81
C LEU A 58 -24.77 6.89 1.85
N ALA A 59 -25.06 6.01 2.80
CA ALA A 59 -25.85 6.31 3.98
C ALA A 59 -24.98 6.25 5.26
N PRO A 60 -25.29 7.06 6.30
CA PRO A 60 -24.62 6.94 7.60
C PRO A 60 -24.64 5.51 8.18
N GLY A 61 -25.69 4.74 7.86
CA GLY A 61 -25.82 3.34 8.27
C GLY A 61 -24.75 2.41 7.68
N ASP A 62 -24.22 2.70 6.49
CA ASP A 62 -23.17 1.89 5.87
C ASP A 62 -21.87 1.95 6.68
N PHE A 63 -21.54 3.13 7.20
CA PHE A 63 -20.41 3.31 8.10
C PHE A 63 -20.63 2.54 9.40
N ALA A 64 -21.78 2.73 10.05
CA ALA A 64 -22.11 2.04 11.30
C ALA A 64 -22.02 0.51 11.15
N LYS A 65 -22.53 -0.03 10.04
CA LYS A 65 -22.44 -1.46 9.71
C LYS A 65 -20.99 -1.91 9.56
N ASN A 66 -20.21 -1.24 8.71
CA ASN A 66 -18.81 -1.63 8.44
C ASN A 66 -17.95 -1.59 9.72
N TYR A 67 -18.13 -0.57 10.56
CA TYR A 67 -17.43 -0.47 11.84
C TYR A 67 -17.96 -1.44 12.90
N GLY A 68 -19.20 -1.90 12.79
CA GLY A 68 -19.74 -2.95 13.66
C GLY A 68 -19.15 -4.33 13.38
N GLU A 69 -18.70 -4.58 12.14
CA GLU A 69 -18.26 -5.91 11.69
C GLU A 69 -16.73 -6.04 11.52
N ILE A 70 -15.97 -4.95 11.62
CA ILE A 70 -14.51 -4.92 11.39
C ILE A 70 -13.72 -5.98 12.18
N PHE A 71 -14.15 -6.32 13.39
CA PHE A 71 -13.45 -7.30 14.23
C PHE A 71 -13.94 -8.74 14.06
N HIS A 72 -14.99 -8.98 13.28
CA HIS A 72 -15.53 -10.34 13.10
C HIS A 72 -14.60 -11.24 12.26
N GLY A 73 -13.82 -10.65 11.37
CA GLY A 73 -12.98 -11.37 10.40
C GLY A 73 -13.79 -12.29 9.47
N ASN A 74 -13.11 -13.02 8.60
CA ASN A 74 -13.72 -14.10 7.82
C ASN A 74 -13.62 -15.44 8.58
N GLU A 75 -14.14 -16.53 8.00
CA GLU A 75 -14.09 -17.86 8.63
C GLU A 75 -12.66 -18.31 8.90
N ILE A 76 -11.72 -18.04 7.99
CA ILE A 76 -10.30 -18.37 8.17
C ILE A 76 -9.76 -17.68 9.43
N TRP A 77 -9.98 -16.37 9.57
CA TRP A 77 -9.53 -15.61 10.74
C TRP A 77 -10.12 -16.15 12.05
N ARG A 78 -11.42 -16.48 12.06
CA ARG A 78 -12.08 -17.01 13.27
C ARG A 78 -11.65 -18.43 13.64
N ASN A 79 -11.24 -19.23 12.65
CA ASN A 79 -10.81 -20.60 12.85
C ASN A 79 -9.29 -20.73 13.07
N LEU A 80 -8.54 -19.62 13.10
CA LEU A 80 -7.13 -19.66 13.47
C LEU A 80 -7.01 -20.18 14.91
N GLU A 81 -6.32 -21.30 15.06
CA GLU A 81 -5.98 -21.83 16.38
C GLU A 81 -4.88 -20.96 16.98
N VAL A 82 -5.15 -20.39 18.16
CA VAL A 82 -4.21 -19.51 18.86
C VAL A 82 -3.81 -20.18 20.17
N PRO A 83 -2.51 -20.29 20.48
CA PRO A 83 -2.07 -20.82 21.77
C PRO A 83 -2.53 -19.90 22.91
N SER A 84 -2.87 -20.49 24.06
CA SER A 84 -3.35 -19.74 25.24
C SER A 84 -2.21 -19.17 26.11
N GLY A 85 -0.96 -19.34 25.69
CA GLY A 85 0.22 -18.91 26.41
C GLY A 85 0.38 -17.39 26.43
N LYS A 86 1.01 -16.86 27.50
CA LYS A 86 1.43 -15.45 27.56
C LYS A 86 2.78 -15.21 26.89
N LEU A 87 3.58 -16.26 26.77
CA LEU A 87 4.86 -16.26 26.07
C LEU A 87 4.65 -16.92 24.71
N TYR A 88 5.28 -16.36 23.68
CA TYR A 88 5.27 -16.95 22.34
C TYR A 88 6.09 -18.24 22.35
N ASP A 89 5.57 -19.30 21.75
CA ASP A 89 6.27 -20.57 21.61
C ASP A 89 7.09 -20.53 20.32
N TRP A 90 8.41 -20.39 20.46
CA TRP A 90 9.31 -20.27 19.31
C TRP A 90 9.46 -21.62 18.60
N ASP A 91 9.23 -21.64 17.30
CA ASP A 91 9.45 -22.80 16.43
C ASP A 91 10.77 -22.66 15.68
N ASP A 92 11.76 -23.51 15.99
CA ASP A 92 13.07 -23.52 15.33
C ASP A 92 13.00 -23.80 13.82
N SER A 93 11.94 -24.48 13.37
CA SER A 93 11.71 -24.78 11.95
C SER A 93 11.02 -23.65 11.19
N SER A 94 10.45 -22.67 11.91
CA SER A 94 9.77 -21.52 11.32
C SER A 94 10.73 -20.67 10.50
N THR A 95 10.30 -20.31 9.29
CA THR A 95 11.01 -19.36 8.41
C THR A 95 10.39 -17.97 8.44
N TYR A 96 9.24 -17.78 9.10
CA TYR A 96 8.48 -16.52 9.13
C TYR A 96 8.66 -15.74 10.43
N ILE A 97 8.52 -16.42 11.56
CA ILE A 97 8.66 -15.83 12.89
C ILE A 97 9.85 -16.49 13.57
N LYS A 98 10.86 -15.70 13.91
CA LYS A 98 12.09 -16.15 14.57
C LYS A 98 12.44 -15.25 15.73
N GLU A 99 13.03 -15.84 16.78
CA GLU A 99 13.60 -15.08 17.87
C GLU A 99 14.85 -14.34 17.38
N ILE A 100 14.90 -13.02 17.58
CA ILE A 100 16.03 -12.19 17.19
C ILE A 100 16.86 -11.89 18.45
N PRO A 101 18.21 -12.02 18.40
CA PRO A 101 19.05 -11.97 19.61
C PRO A 101 19.24 -10.58 20.20
N PHE A 102 18.40 -9.59 19.88
CA PHE A 102 18.57 -8.20 20.32
C PHE A 102 18.65 -8.03 21.84
N PHE A 103 17.97 -8.91 22.58
CA PHE A 103 17.90 -8.85 24.05
C PHE A 103 18.68 -9.97 24.73
N HIS A 104 19.41 -10.80 23.98
CA HIS A 104 20.27 -11.81 24.57
C HIS A 104 21.38 -11.10 25.36
N ASP A 105 21.64 -11.58 26.57
CA ASP A 105 22.67 -11.03 27.47
C ASP A 105 22.53 -9.53 27.76
N ILE A 106 21.32 -8.97 27.65
CA ILE A 106 21.09 -7.57 27.99
C ILE A 106 21.32 -7.34 29.49
N SER A 107 22.29 -6.49 29.81
CA SER A 107 22.62 -6.13 31.18
C SER A 107 21.63 -5.11 31.73
N GLU A 108 21.22 -5.26 33.00
CA GLU A 108 20.42 -4.26 33.72
C GLU A 108 21.11 -2.89 33.80
N ARG A 109 22.45 -2.88 33.76
CA ARG A 109 23.26 -1.67 33.78
C ARG A 109 23.93 -1.49 32.42
N PRO A 110 23.77 -0.33 31.76
CA PRO A 110 24.45 -0.08 30.51
C PRO A 110 25.96 -0.06 30.73
N ALA A 111 26.70 -0.69 29.82
CA ALA A 111 28.14 -0.54 29.78
C ALA A 111 28.51 0.94 29.52
N PRO A 112 29.65 1.42 30.04
CA PRO A 112 30.12 2.76 29.69
C PRO A 112 30.33 2.87 28.18
N MET A 113 30.04 4.05 27.61
CA MET A 113 30.32 4.32 26.20
C MET A 113 31.81 4.14 25.90
N GLN A 114 32.12 3.53 24.76
CA GLN A 114 33.50 3.30 24.31
C GLN A 114 33.68 3.86 22.90
N ASP A 115 34.91 4.28 22.61
CA ASP A 115 35.28 4.69 21.25
C ASP A 115 35.22 3.50 20.29
N ILE A 116 34.64 3.71 19.11
CA ILE A 116 34.76 2.78 17.99
C ILE A 116 36.10 3.07 17.30
N LYS A 117 37.09 2.18 17.45
CA LYS A 117 38.44 2.34 16.88
C LYS A 117 38.62 1.49 15.63
N ASN A 118 39.35 2.00 14.64
CA ASN A 118 39.67 1.30 13.38
C ASN A 118 38.45 0.84 12.55
N ALA A 119 37.30 1.52 12.67
CA ALA A 119 36.14 1.25 11.84
C ALA A 119 36.45 1.51 10.35
N ARG A 120 35.77 0.78 9.48
CA ARG A 120 35.79 0.99 8.03
C ARG A 120 34.41 1.37 7.55
N ALA A 121 34.32 2.19 6.51
CA ALA A 121 33.06 2.46 5.85
C ALA A 121 32.54 1.15 5.22
N LEU A 122 31.40 0.65 5.71
CA LEU A 122 30.71 -0.50 5.10
C LEU A 122 30.09 -0.11 3.76
N LEU A 123 29.50 1.09 3.71
CA LEU A 123 28.89 1.69 2.53
C LEU A 123 29.24 3.19 2.50
N MET A 124 29.57 3.70 1.31
CA MET A 124 29.64 5.14 1.03
C MET A 124 28.52 5.44 0.03
N LEU A 125 27.47 6.11 0.50
CA LEU A 125 26.25 6.34 -0.26
C LEU A 125 26.16 7.79 -0.73
N GLY A 126 25.44 8.02 -1.82
CA GLY A 126 25.09 9.36 -2.29
C GLY A 126 23.83 9.90 -1.61
N ASP A 127 23.23 10.91 -2.23
CA ASP A 127 21.99 11.52 -1.72
C ASP A 127 20.75 10.65 -2.03
N SER A 128 19.63 10.98 -1.36
CA SER A 128 18.29 10.39 -1.60
C SER A 128 18.17 8.88 -1.35
N VAL A 129 18.97 8.35 -0.42
CA VAL A 129 18.79 6.97 0.08
C VAL A 129 17.50 6.88 0.89
N THR A 130 16.46 6.31 0.29
CA THR A 130 15.20 5.97 0.98
C THR A 130 15.35 4.71 1.85
N THR A 131 14.40 4.52 2.78
CA THR A 131 14.33 3.31 3.62
C THR A 131 14.14 2.03 2.83
N ASP A 132 13.53 2.10 1.65
CA ASP A 132 13.35 0.95 0.75
C ASP A 132 14.69 0.46 0.16
N HIS A 133 15.66 1.37 -0.04
CA HIS A 133 17.03 0.97 -0.39
C HIS A 133 17.75 0.27 0.76
N ILE A 134 17.43 0.63 2.01
CA ILE A 134 18.08 0.09 3.21
C ILE A 134 17.45 -1.26 3.60
N SER A 135 16.12 -1.38 3.45
CA SER A 135 15.33 -2.54 3.82
C SER A 135 14.19 -2.72 2.80
N PRO A 136 14.44 -3.43 1.68
CA PRO A 136 13.44 -3.63 0.64
C PRO A 136 12.26 -4.46 1.14
N ALA A 137 11.05 -4.06 0.76
CA ALA A 137 9.80 -4.71 1.20
C ALA A 137 9.08 -5.50 0.07
N GLY A 138 9.79 -5.84 -1.01
CA GLY A 138 9.22 -6.50 -2.20
C GLY A 138 10.10 -7.59 -2.79
#